data_AF-A7SPW3-F1
#
_entry.id   AF-A7SPW3-F1
#
_cell.length_a   1.000
_cell.length_b   1.000
_cell.length_c   1.000
_cell.angle_alpha   90.00
_cell.angle_beta   90.00
_cell.angle_gamma   90.00
#
_symmetry.space_group_name_H-M   'P 1'
#
loop_
_entity.id
_entity.type
_entity.pdbx_description
1 polymer ?
#
loop_
_entity_poly.entity_id
_entity_poly.type
_entity_poly.pdbx_seq_one_letter_code
_entity_poly.pdbx_strand_id
1 'polypeptide(L)'
;MGLFGQTPKKTPKEQVREWCATVRKENRQLDRQIRAIQNEEMKVKRSIKDAAKRGDKDVCNILAKEIIQSRKAVNKMYSSKAQLNSVEMQMKNQLATLRMAGAMEKSTEVMSMMQKLVKLPEIRQTMMELSKEMMKAGIIEEMVEDTFEGMEEDDMEEAAQEEVDKILFEVTAGKL
;
A
#
# COMPACT_ATOMS: atom_id res chain seq x y z
N MET A 1 -29.40 26.44 0.34
CA MET A 1 -28.80 26.40 -1.01
C MET A 1 -28.73 27.83 -1.53
N GLY A 2 -27.56 28.27 -2.02
CA GLY A 2 -27.36 29.63 -2.53
C GLY A 2 -27.86 29.82 -3.96
N LEU A 3 -28.21 31.06 -4.29
CA LEU A 3 -28.99 31.50 -5.46
C LEU A 3 -28.27 31.48 -6.82
N PHE A 4 -27.12 30.81 -6.94
CA PHE A 4 -26.43 30.55 -8.20
C PHE A 4 -25.88 29.14 -8.14
N GLY A 5 -26.20 28.31 -9.13
CA GLY A 5 -25.95 26.86 -9.17
C GLY A 5 -24.49 26.40 -9.21
N GLN A 6 -23.57 27.09 -8.55
CA GLN A 6 -22.24 26.58 -8.24
C GLN A 6 -22.26 26.02 -6.82
N THR A 7 -22.08 24.71 -6.70
CA THR A 7 -21.68 24.09 -5.43
C THR A 7 -20.51 24.89 -4.84
N PRO A 8 -20.57 25.34 -3.58
CA PRO A 8 -19.46 26.08 -2.98
C PRO A 8 -18.19 25.26 -3.13
N LYS A 9 -17.17 25.83 -3.77
CA LYS A 9 -15.84 25.19 -3.83
C LYS A 9 -15.41 24.96 -2.38
N LYS A 10 -15.12 23.70 -2.03
CA LYS A 10 -14.62 23.33 -0.70
C LYS A 10 -13.45 24.23 -0.35
N THR A 11 -13.43 24.74 0.87
CA THR A 11 -12.31 25.55 1.35
C THR A 11 -11.02 24.70 1.39
N PRO A 12 -9.83 25.29 1.24
CA PRO A 12 -8.56 24.56 1.38
C PRO A 12 -8.49 23.69 2.64
N LYS A 13 -9.02 24.21 3.75
CA LYS A 13 -9.11 23.50 5.03
C LYS A 13 -10.03 22.27 4.97
N GLU A 14 -11.16 22.36 4.27
CA GLU A 14 -12.09 21.24 4.08
C GLU A 14 -11.49 20.19 3.16
N GLN A 15 -10.83 20.60 2.07
CA GLN A 15 -10.13 19.72 1.16
C GLN A 15 -9.06 18.88 1.88
N VAL A 16 -8.18 19.54 2.65
CA VAL A 16 -7.13 18.82 3.39
C VAL A 16 -7.71 17.86 4.45
N ARG A 17 -8.81 18.23 5.09
CA ARG A 17 -9.51 17.34 6.05
C ARG A 17 -10.09 16.11 5.36
N GLU A 18 -10.67 16.28 4.18
CA GLU A 18 -11.21 15.19 3.38
C GLU A 18 -10.10 14.25 2.90
N TRP A 19 -9.00 14.78 2.37
CA TRP A 19 -7.83 13.99 2.00
C TRP A 19 -7.28 13.19 3.17
N CYS A 20 -7.17 13.80 4.36
CA CYS A 20 -6.78 13.07 5.58
C CYS A 20 -7.77 11.94 5.92
N ALA A 21 -9.07 12.14 5.73
CA ALA A 21 -10.07 11.11 5.98
C ALA A 21 -9.95 9.95 4.98
N THR A 22 -9.72 10.26 3.70
CA THR A 22 -9.49 9.27 2.64
C THR A 22 -8.23 8.45 2.92
N VAL A 23 -7.09 9.10 3.20
CA VAL A 23 -5.83 8.41 3.55
C VAL A 23 -6.02 7.47 4.74
N ARG A 24 -6.73 7.89 5.80
CA ARG A 24 -7.05 7.02 6.95
C ARG A 24 -7.99 5.87 6.61
N LYS A 25 -8.88 6.04 5.64
CA LYS A 25 -9.76 4.96 5.16
C LYS A 25 -8.92 3.89 4.43
N GLU A 26 -8.06 4.30 3.52
CA GLU A 26 -7.18 3.40 2.77
C GLU A 26 -6.20 2.67 3.70
N ASN A 27 -5.66 3.37 4.70
CA ASN A 27 -4.80 2.76 5.73
C ASN A 27 -5.52 1.61 6.48
N ARG A 28 -6.79 1.81 6.86
CA ARG A 28 -7.62 0.75 7.47
C ARG A 28 -7.97 -0.38 6.51
N GLN A 29 -8.03 -0.11 5.20
CA GLN A 29 -8.23 -1.15 4.19
C GLN A 29 -7.00 -2.04 4.06
N LEU A 30 -5.80 -1.45 4.02
CA LEU A 30 -4.54 -2.21 4.04
C LEU A 30 -4.42 -3.06 5.31
N ASP A 31 -4.78 -2.52 6.48
CA ASP A 31 -4.77 -3.31 7.73
C ASP A 31 -5.68 -4.54 7.67
N ARG A 32 -6.83 -4.45 6.99
CA ARG A 32 -7.73 -5.59 6.80
C ARG A 32 -7.14 -6.61 5.83
N GLN A 33 -6.51 -6.17 4.75
CA GLN A 33 -5.87 -7.05 3.77
C GLN A 33 -4.67 -7.78 4.35
N ILE A 34 -3.81 -7.07 5.09
CA ILE A 34 -2.67 -7.67 5.80
C ILE A 34 -3.16 -8.79 6.72
N ARG A 35 -4.21 -8.54 7.53
CA ARG A 35 -4.79 -9.56 8.40
C ARG A 35 -5.39 -10.74 7.63
N ALA A 36 -6.03 -10.49 6.49
CA ALA A 36 -6.59 -11.54 5.66
C ALA A 36 -5.48 -12.45 5.11
N ILE A 37 -4.41 -11.88 4.57
CA ILE A 37 -3.26 -12.64 4.04
C ILE A 37 -2.58 -13.43 5.16
N GLN A 38 -2.34 -12.82 6.33
CA GLN A 38 -1.74 -13.51 7.49
C GLN A 38 -2.58 -14.69 7.98
N ASN A 39 -3.92 -14.55 7.94
CA ASN A 39 -4.82 -15.65 8.30
C ASN A 39 -4.75 -16.80 7.28
N GLU A 40 -4.63 -16.49 5.99
CA GLU A 40 -4.48 -17.49 4.94
C GLU A 40 -3.11 -18.18 5.02
N GLU A 41 -2.03 -17.43 5.29
CA GLU A 41 -0.68 -17.96 5.54
C GLU A 41 -0.69 -18.98 6.69
N MET A 42 -1.47 -18.74 7.76
CA MET A 42 -1.62 -19.71 8.86
C MET A 42 -2.27 -21.03 8.42
N LYS A 43 -3.22 -20.99 7.47
CA LYS A 43 -3.83 -22.22 6.90
C LYS A 43 -2.84 -22.95 5.99
N VAL A 44 -2.07 -22.21 5.19
CA VAL A 44 -1.01 -22.78 4.34
C VAL A 44 0.05 -23.47 5.20
N LYS A 45 0.49 -22.86 6.31
CA LYS A 45 1.42 -23.48 7.27
C LYS A 45 0.91 -24.81 7.83
N ARG A 46 -0.39 -24.94 8.10
CA ARG A 46 -0.99 -26.22 8.53
C ARG A 46 -0.94 -27.25 7.40
N SER A 47 -1.27 -26.82 6.19
CA SER A 47 -1.24 -27.67 4.99
C SER A 47 0.16 -28.20 4.69
N ILE A 48 1.21 -27.38 4.86
CA ILE A 48 2.62 -27.81 4.75
C ILE A 48 2.94 -28.89 5.77
N LYS A 49 2.54 -28.72 7.03
CA LYS A 49 2.79 -29.73 8.08
C LYS A 49 2.12 -31.07 7.77
N ASP A 50 0.91 -31.03 7.22
CA ASP A 50 0.17 -32.26 6.87
C ASP A 50 0.68 -32.89 5.56
N ALA A 51 1.18 -32.10 4.61
CA ALA A 51 1.90 -32.61 3.44
C ALA A 51 3.26 -33.25 3.84
N ALA A 52 3.99 -32.61 4.74
CA ALA A 52 5.27 -33.12 5.24
C ALA A 52 5.12 -34.49 5.93
N LYS A 53 4.08 -34.68 6.74
CA LYS A 53 3.77 -35.99 7.36
C LYS A 53 3.47 -37.09 6.34
N ARG A 54 2.95 -36.73 5.17
CA ARG A 54 2.65 -37.67 4.07
C ARG A 54 3.87 -37.97 3.21
N GLY A 55 4.96 -37.21 3.37
CA GLY A 55 6.16 -37.32 2.53
C GLY A 55 6.02 -36.61 1.18
N ASP A 56 4.97 -35.79 0.99
CA ASP A 56 4.70 -35.08 -0.26
C ASP A 56 5.60 -33.84 -0.40
N LYS A 57 6.86 -34.04 -0.79
CA LYS A 57 7.88 -32.96 -0.89
C LYS A 57 7.52 -31.89 -1.92
N ASP A 58 6.97 -32.29 -3.06
CA ASP A 58 6.58 -31.35 -4.12
C ASP A 58 5.48 -30.39 -3.66
N VAL A 59 4.49 -30.91 -2.93
CA VAL A 59 3.42 -30.11 -2.34
C VAL A 59 3.98 -29.14 -1.29
N CYS A 60 4.93 -29.59 -0.48
CA CYS A 60 5.60 -28.73 0.49
C CYS A 60 6.33 -27.56 -0.21
N ASN A 61 7.07 -27.84 -1.29
CA ASN A 61 7.80 -26.84 -2.05
C ASN A 61 6.86 -25.78 -2.66
N ILE A 62 5.74 -26.20 -3.27
CA ILE A 62 4.76 -25.28 -3.86
C ILE A 62 4.15 -24.39 -2.78
N LEU A 63 3.70 -24.98 -1.66
CA LEU A 63 3.09 -24.22 -0.57
C LEU A 63 4.09 -23.30 0.15
N ALA A 64 5.38 -23.66 0.18
CA ALA A 64 6.41 -22.79 0.71
C ALA A 64 6.66 -21.57 -0.18
N LYS A 65 6.68 -21.74 -1.52
CA LYS A 65 6.72 -20.62 -2.47
C LYS A 65 5.55 -19.65 -2.26
N GLU A 66 4.34 -20.17 -2.01
CA GLU A 66 3.15 -19.36 -1.69
C GLU A 66 3.32 -18.53 -0.40
N ILE A 67 3.95 -19.09 0.65
CA ILE A 67 4.25 -18.35 1.88
C ILE A 67 5.22 -17.20 1.60
N ILE A 68 6.24 -17.41 0.76
CA ILE A 68 7.21 -16.37 0.40
C ILE A 68 6.51 -15.21 -0.32
N GLN A 69 5.66 -15.53 -1.30
CA GLN A 69 4.86 -14.54 -2.03
C GLN A 69 3.93 -13.78 -1.08
N SER A 70 3.25 -14.48 -0.18
CA SER A 70 2.40 -13.87 0.86
C SER A 70 3.19 -12.89 1.75
N ARG A 71 4.40 -13.26 2.19
CA ARG A 71 5.27 -12.39 3.00
C ARG A 71 5.77 -11.18 2.20
N LYS A 72 6.17 -11.35 0.94
CA LYS A 72 6.55 -10.24 0.03
C LYS A 72 5.40 -9.25 -0.14
N ALA A 73 4.19 -9.74 -0.40
CA ALA A 73 2.98 -8.91 -0.52
C ALA A 73 2.69 -8.12 0.77
N VAL A 74 2.74 -8.77 1.93
CA VAL A 74 2.54 -8.10 3.23
C VAL A 74 3.61 -7.03 3.49
N ASN A 75 4.88 -7.29 3.17
CA ASN A 75 5.96 -6.30 3.31
C ASN A 75 5.74 -5.07 2.42
N LYS A 76 5.27 -5.27 1.18
CA LYS A 76 4.89 -4.18 0.27
C LYS A 76 3.74 -3.35 0.86
N MET A 77 2.70 -4.01 1.38
CA MET A 77 1.58 -3.33 2.06
C MET A 77 2.01 -2.52 3.29
N TYR A 78 2.93 -3.04 4.11
CA TYR A 78 3.48 -2.27 5.25
C TYR A 78 4.29 -1.05 4.80
N SER A 79 5.06 -1.17 3.72
CA SER A 79 5.79 -0.06 3.12
C SER A 79 4.84 1.04 2.62
N SER A 80 3.76 0.65 1.95
CA SER A 80 2.71 1.58 1.52
C SER A 80 1.96 2.21 2.71
N LYS A 81 1.74 1.46 3.79
CA LYS A 81 1.17 2.02 5.03
C LYS A 81 2.05 3.12 5.62
N ALA A 82 3.37 2.93 5.63
CA ALA A 82 4.30 3.96 6.07
C ALA A 82 4.20 5.22 5.18
N GLN A 83 4.10 5.05 3.87
CA GLN A 83 3.90 6.16 2.92
C GLN A 83 2.58 6.90 3.17
N LEU A 84 1.47 6.19 3.40
CA LEU A 84 0.18 6.80 3.75
C LEU A 84 0.26 7.62 5.04
N ASN A 85 0.94 7.11 6.08
CA ASN A 85 1.13 7.84 7.33
C ASN A 85 1.92 9.14 7.12
N SER A 86 2.96 9.09 6.30
CA SER A 86 3.77 10.26 5.96
C SER A 86 2.98 11.28 5.14
N VAL A 87 2.15 10.84 4.19
CA VAL A 87 1.21 11.74 3.47
C VAL A 87 0.21 12.37 4.45
N GLU A 88 -0.36 11.61 5.39
CA GLU A 88 -1.26 12.16 6.42
C GLU A 88 -0.55 13.23 7.27
N MET A 89 0.70 12.99 7.66
CA MET A 89 1.50 13.94 8.42
C MET A 89 1.74 15.23 7.62
N GLN A 90 2.12 15.11 6.35
CA GLN A 90 2.30 16.27 5.48
C GLN A 90 1.00 17.04 5.26
N MET A 91 -0.15 16.36 5.15
CA MET A 91 -1.45 17.04 5.11
C MET A 91 -1.78 17.79 6.41
N LYS A 92 -1.42 17.23 7.57
CA LYS A 92 -1.56 17.95 8.85
C LYS A 92 -0.65 19.19 8.89
N ASN A 93 0.54 19.11 8.31
CA ASN A 93 1.44 20.24 8.16
C ASN A 93 0.81 21.33 7.27
N GLN A 94 0.22 20.96 6.13
CA GLN A 94 -0.51 21.89 5.27
C GLN A 94 -1.65 22.62 5.99
N LEU A 95 -2.36 21.95 6.91
CA LEU A 95 -3.35 22.62 7.77
C LEU A 95 -2.73 23.64 8.73
N ALA A 96 -1.50 23.43 9.20
CA ALA A 96 -0.79 24.41 10.01
C ALA A 96 -0.35 25.60 9.16
N THR A 97 0.28 25.34 8.01
CA THR A 97 0.66 26.36 7.02
C THR A 97 -0.53 27.22 6.60
N LEU A 98 -1.68 26.60 6.29
CA LEU A 98 -2.92 27.31 5.97
C LEU A 98 -3.39 28.27 7.07
N ARG A 99 -3.18 27.94 8.36
CA ARG A 99 -3.55 28.82 9.47
C ARG A 99 -2.61 30.02 9.60
N MET A 100 -1.34 29.88 9.22
CA MET A 100 -0.34 30.93 9.36
C MET A 100 -0.25 31.80 8.10
N ALA A 101 -0.13 31.18 6.94
CA ALA A 101 0.11 31.83 5.65
C ALA A 101 -1.17 32.04 4.82
N GLY A 102 -2.28 31.40 5.17
CA GLY A 102 -3.55 31.50 4.43
C GLY A 102 -3.60 30.72 3.11
N ALA A 103 -2.51 30.08 2.71
CA ALA A 103 -2.38 29.31 1.48
C ALA A 103 -1.78 27.91 1.74
N MET A 104 -2.02 26.97 0.83
CA MET A 104 -1.33 25.68 0.80
C MET A 104 0.00 25.85 0.07
N GLU A 105 1.00 25.08 0.47
CA GLU A 105 2.32 25.08 -0.14
C GLU A 105 2.55 23.81 -0.96
N LYS A 106 3.36 23.94 -2.02
CA LYS A 106 3.83 22.80 -2.80
C LYS A 106 4.68 21.88 -1.93
N SER A 107 4.52 20.57 -2.09
CA SER A 107 5.31 19.55 -1.38
C SER A 107 5.77 18.45 -2.34
N THR A 108 7.07 18.46 -2.63
CA THR A 108 7.76 17.41 -3.40
C THR A 108 7.77 16.07 -2.67
N GLU A 109 7.76 16.09 -1.33
CA GLU A 109 7.65 14.87 -0.53
C GLU A 109 6.31 14.18 -0.71
N VAL A 110 5.20 14.93 -0.63
CA VAL A 110 3.86 14.40 -0.88
C VAL A 110 3.77 13.83 -2.29
N MET A 111 4.33 14.53 -3.27
CA MET A 111 4.39 14.07 -4.66
C MET A 111 5.09 12.70 -4.77
N SER A 112 6.30 12.57 -4.23
CA SER A 112 7.07 11.32 -4.28
C SER A 112 6.34 10.15 -3.61
N MET A 113 5.70 10.40 -2.46
CA MET A 113 4.96 9.37 -1.74
C MET A 113 3.69 8.95 -2.49
N MET A 114 2.94 9.91 -3.05
CA MET A 114 1.77 9.60 -3.86
C MET A 114 2.13 8.78 -5.09
N GLN A 115 3.27 9.06 -5.75
CA GLN A 115 3.76 8.29 -6.88
C GLN A 115 4.05 6.82 -6.53
N LYS A 116 4.52 6.54 -5.31
CA LYS A 116 4.72 5.15 -4.84
C LYS A 116 3.40 4.48 -4.49
N LEU A 117 2.46 5.23 -3.91
CA LEU A 117 1.14 4.72 -3.50
C LEU A 117 0.25 4.36 -4.69
N VAL A 118 0.33 5.08 -5.82
CA VAL A 118 -0.44 4.73 -7.04
C VAL A 118 0.00 3.41 -7.68
N LYS A 119 1.20 2.92 -7.35
CA LYS A 119 1.68 1.61 -7.83
C LYS A 119 1.07 0.43 -7.06
N LEU A 120 0.42 0.67 -5.91
CA LEU A 120 -0.21 -0.38 -5.13
C LEU A 120 -1.66 -0.63 -5.63
N PRO A 121 -1.96 -1.81 -6.22
CA PRO A 121 -3.24 -2.08 -6.86
C PRO A 121 -4.47 -1.81 -5.97
N GLU A 122 -4.34 -2.13 -4.68
CA GLU A 122 -5.44 -2.10 -3.71
C GLU A 122 -5.95 -0.70 -3.39
N ILE A 123 -5.11 0.32 -3.58
CA ILE A 123 -5.43 1.74 -3.30
C ILE A 123 -5.21 2.64 -4.51
N ARG A 124 -4.79 2.08 -5.66
CA ARG A 124 -4.36 2.80 -6.86
C ARG A 124 -5.39 3.81 -7.32
N GLN A 125 -6.64 3.40 -7.48
CA GLN A 125 -7.71 4.29 -7.95
C GLN A 125 -7.88 5.48 -7.00
N THR A 126 -8.04 5.22 -5.71
CA THR A 126 -8.21 6.25 -4.69
C THR A 126 -7.03 7.22 -4.69
N MET A 127 -5.79 6.72 -4.78
CA MET A 127 -4.59 7.56 -4.74
C MET A 127 -4.39 8.39 -6.02
N MET A 128 -4.79 7.87 -7.19
CA MET A 128 -4.78 8.63 -8.43
C MET A 128 -5.77 9.81 -8.38
N GLU A 129 -7.00 9.55 -7.90
CA GLU A 129 -8.01 10.60 -7.72
C GLU A 129 -7.52 11.68 -6.74
N LEU A 130 -6.97 11.24 -5.60
CA LEU A 130 -6.46 12.13 -4.56
C LEU A 130 -5.26 12.94 -5.06
N SER A 131 -4.35 12.33 -5.83
CA SER A 131 -3.23 13.03 -6.48
C SER A 131 -3.71 14.12 -7.44
N LYS A 132 -4.72 13.82 -8.27
CA LYS A 132 -5.33 14.78 -9.18
C LYS A 132 -5.97 15.97 -8.45
N GLU A 133 -6.60 15.72 -7.30
CA GLU A 133 -7.15 16.79 -6.47
C GLU A 133 -6.05 17.65 -5.83
N MET A 134 -4.99 17.01 -5.29
CA MET A 134 -3.85 17.71 -4.71
C MET A 134 -3.07 18.53 -5.74
N MET A 135 -3.01 18.07 -7.00
CA MET A 135 -2.44 18.82 -8.12
C MET A 135 -3.27 20.07 -8.43
N LYS A 136 -4.59 19.94 -8.54
CA LYS A 136 -5.50 21.09 -8.72
C LYS A 136 -5.45 22.10 -7.57
N ALA A 137 -5.15 21.62 -6.38
CA ALA A 137 -5.00 22.44 -5.18
C ALA A 137 -3.61 23.10 -5.06
N GLY A 138 -2.68 22.79 -5.97
CA GLY A 138 -1.33 23.35 -5.97
C GLY A 138 -0.40 22.79 -4.90
N ILE A 139 -0.74 21.64 -4.29
CA ILE A 139 0.15 20.94 -3.35
C ILE A 139 1.18 20.10 -4.10
N ILE A 140 0.76 19.45 -5.18
CA ILE A 140 1.62 18.59 -5.99
C ILE A 140 1.76 19.24 -7.37
N GLU A 141 2.95 19.12 -7.95
CA GLU A 141 3.17 19.56 -9.33
C GLU A 141 2.55 18.58 -10.32
N GLU A 142 2.46 18.96 -11.59
CA GLU A 142 1.99 18.04 -12.62
C GLU A 142 2.95 16.84 -12.65
N MET A 143 2.48 15.69 -12.15
CA MET A 143 3.25 14.46 -12.20
C MET A 143 3.39 14.14 -13.69
N VAL A 144 4.62 14.21 -14.21
CA VAL A 144 4.90 13.64 -15.52
C VAL A 144 4.50 12.17 -15.41
N GLU A 145 3.50 11.76 -16.20
CA GLU A 145 3.11 10.36 -16.32
C GLU A 145 4.26 9.59 -17.00
N ASP A 146 5.36 9.35 -16.26
CA ASP A 146 6.29 8.26 -16.53
C ASP A 146 5.57 6.96 -16.17
N THR A 147 4.52 6.68 -16.93
CA THR A 147 3.58 5.57 -16.77
C THR A 147 4.14 4.26 -17.32
N PHE A 148 5.43 4.21 -17.66
CA PHE A 148 6.00 3.06 -18.37
C PHE A 148 7.28 2.44 -17.81
N GLU A 149 7.82 2.89 -16.69
CA GLU A 149 9.01 2.25 -16.10
C GLU A 149 8.69 1.59 -14.75
N GLY A 150 8.52 0.27 -14.81
CA GLY A 150 8.34 -0.59 -13.66
C GLY A 150 6.91 -1.11 -13.50
N MET A 151 6.40 -1.82 -14.52
CA MET A 151 5.91 -3.16 -14.17
C MET A 151 7.12 -3.84 -13.53
N GLU A 152 7.24 -3.76 -12.20
CA GLU A 152 8.25 -4.51 -11.47
C GLU A 152 8.08 -5.96 -11.93
N GLU A 153 9.05 -6.45 -12.69
CA GLU A 153 9.20 -7.85 -13.14
C GLU A 153 9.37 -8.83 -11.97
N ASP A 154 8.87 -8.48 -10.78
CA ASP A 154 9.08 -9.21 -9.53
C ASP A 154 8.08 -10.36 -9.31
N ASP A 155 7.04 -10.48 -10.15
CA ASP A 155 6.14 -11.64 -10.13
C ASP A 155 6.73 -12.87 -10.83
N MET A 156 7.96 -12.76 -11.39
CA MET A 156 8.70 -13.88 -11.99
C MET A 156 10.08 -14.15 -11.36
N GLU A 157 10.40 -13.58 -10.19
CA GLU A 157 11.51 -14.12 -9.42
C GLU A 157 11.08 -15.46 -8.81
N GLU A 158 11.51 -16.55 -9.43
CA GLU A 158 11.43 -17.86 -8.81
C GLU A 158 12.16 -17.78 -7.46
N ALA A 159 11.40 -17.94 -6.36
CA ALA A 159 11.97 -17.83 -5.02
C ALA A 159 13.19 -18.74 -4.92
N ALA A 160 14.31 -18.18 -4.45
CA ALA A 160 15.56 -18.92 -4.35
C ALA A 160 15.31 -20.19 -3.53
N GLN A 161 15.83 -21.32 -3.99
CA GLN A 161 15.62 -22.61 -3.31
C GLN A 161 16.02 -22.55 -1.82
N GLU A 162 17.04 -21.75 -1.49
CA GLU A 162 17.45 -21.49 -0.11
C GLU A 162 16.36 -20.83 0.75
N GLU A 163 15.57 -19.91 0.18
CA GLU A 163 14.42 -19.30 0.88
C GLU A 163 13.31 -20.31 1.10
N VAL A 164 13.02 -21.15 0.09
CA VAL A 164 12.04 -22.23 0.19
C VAL A 164 12.43 -23.20 1.30
N ASP A 165 13.69 -23.63 1.34
CA ASP A 165 14.21 -24.54 2.35
C ASP A 165 14.15 -23.94 3.76
N LYS A 166 14.45 -22.64 3.91
CA LYS A 166 14.28 -21.92 5.18
C LYS A 166 12.83 -21.95 5.66
N ILE A 167 11.86 -21.64 4.80
CA ILE A 167 10.44 -21.68 5.15
C ILE A 167 10.01 -23.09 5.56
N LEU A 168 10.44 -24.11 4.80
CA LEU A 168 10.13 -25.49 5.12
C LEU A 168 10.71 -25.91 6.47
N PHE A 169 11.94 -25.50 6.77
CA PHE A 169 12.57 -25.74 8.06
C PHE A 169 11.82 -25.03 9.20
N GLU A 170 11.49 -23.74 9.03
CA GLU A 170 10.71 -22.95 10.00
C GLU A 170 9.35 -23.61 10.32
N VAL A 171 8.66 -24.11 9.29
CA VAL A 171 7.29 -24.64 9.44
C VAL A 171 7.28 -26.08 9.96
N THR A 172 8.22 -26.92 9.53
CA THR A 172 8.27 -28.34 9.88
C THR A 172 9.20 -28.67 11.05
N ALA A 173 9.97 -27.68 11.53
CA ALA A 173 11.03 -27.87 12.53
C ALA A 173 12.06 -28.95 12.13
N GLY A 174 12.39 -29.02 10.83
CA GLY A 174 13.38 -29.95 10.30
C GLY A 174 12.91 -31.41 10.16
N LYS A 175 11.60 -31.66 10.08
CA LYS A 175 11.01 -33.01 9.98
C LYS A 175 10.67 -33.45 8.54
N LEU A 176 11.42 -32.96 7.55
CA LEU A 176 11.20 -33.17 6.10
C LEU A 176 12.30 -34.03 5.46
#